data_AF-A0AAN8FGT9-F1
#
_entry.id   AF-A0AAN8FGT9-F1
#
_cell.length_a   1.000
_cell.length_b   1.000
_cell.length_c   1.000
_cell.angle_alpha   90.00
_cell.angle_beta   90.00
_cell.angle_gamma   90.00
#
_symmetry.space_group_name_H-M   'P 1'
#
loop_
_entity.id
_entity.type
_entity.pdbx_description
1 polymer ?
#
loop_
_entity_poly.entity_id
_entity_poly.type
_entity_poly.pdbx_seq_one_letter_code
_entity_poly.pdbx_strand_id
1 'polypeptide(L)' 'MNADMFRDVYGHAPTVRVFCPGHLNLMGEHIAEHGFGTIAMATDTGTEILAAPNDRAEIRLVNTDEDYRSHIVGNPRQ' A
#
# COMPACT_ATOMS: atom_id res chain seq x y z
N MET A 1 -4.70 7.49 -4.28
CA MET A 1 -6.01 7.11 -4.88
C MET A 1 -7.10 7.81 -4.11
N ASN A 2 -8.05 8.49 -4.76
CA ASN A 2 -9.21 9.04 -4.06
C ASN A 2 -10.41 8.07 -4.18
N ALA A 3 -11.50 8.35 -3.45
CA ALA A 3 -12.68 7.49 -3.43
C ALA A 3 -13.39 7.40 -4.79
N ASP A 4 -13.31 8.46 -5.60
CA ASP A 4 -13.93 8.49 -6.94
C ASP A 4 -13.16 7.60 -7.91
N MET A 5 -11.83 7.71 -7.96
CA MET A 5 -10.97 6.82 -8.75
C MET A 5 -11.15 5.36 -8.33
N PHE A 6 -11.30 5.09 -7.02
CA PHE A 6 -11.57 3.73 -6.54
C PHE A 6 -12.91 3.20 -7.08
N ARG A 7 -13.96 4.03 -7.01
CA ARG A 7 -15.28 3.67 -7.55
C ARG A 7 -15.23 3.48 -9.06
N ASP A 8 -14.44 4.25 -9.80
CA ASP A 8 -14.29 4.09 -11.25
C ASP A 8 -13.61 2.75 -11.62
N VAL A 9 -12.63 2.30 -10.81
CA VAL A 9 -11.91 1.03 -11.03
C VAL A 9 -12.68 -0.21 -10.58
N TYR A 10 -13.41 -0.11 -9.46
CA TYR A 10 -14.04 -1.26 -8.80
C TYR A 10 -15.58 -1.25 -8.82
N GLY A 11 -16.21 -0.14 -9.20
CA GLY A 11 -17.67 0.00 -9.29
C GLY A 11 -18.38 0.31 -7.97
N HIS A 12 -17.66 0.36 -6.84
CA HIS A 12 -18.21 0.66 -5.52
C HIS A 12 -17.23 1.48 -4.68
N ALA A 13 -17.70 2.03 -3.56
CA ALA A 13 -16.85 2.78 -2.64
C ALA A 13 -15.87 1.85 -1.87
N PRO A 14 -14.70 2.35 -1.45
CA PRO A 14 -13.83 1.64 -0.53
C PRO A 14 -14.48 1.55 0.86
N THR A 15 -14.22 0.47 1.61
CA THR A 15 -14.68 0.31 3.00
C THR A 15 -13.56 0.53 4.01
N VAL A 16 -12.30 0.48 3.57
CA VAL A 16 -11.10 0.67 4.38
C VAL A 16 -10.16 1.63 3.69
N ARG A 17 -9.55 2.51 4.48
CA ARG A 17 -8.47 3.42 4.07
C ARG A 17 -7.34 3.33 5.09
N VAL A 18 -6.13 3.04 4.62
CA VAL A 18 -4.93 2.94 5.46
C VAL A 18 -3.83 3.78 4.85
N PHE A 19 -3.13 4.54 5.70
CA PHE A 19 -1.93 5.29 5.32
C PHE A 19 -0.75 4.80 6.14
N CYS A 20 0.36 4.51 5.46
CA CYS A 20 1.64 4.16 6.07
C CYS A 20 2.69 5.19 5.63
N PRO A 21 3.21 6.02 6.55
CA PRO A 21 4.21 7.02 6.20
C PRO A 21 5.52 6.35 5.77
N GLY A 22 6.23 6.99 4.84
CA GLY A 22 7.64 6.73 4.65
C GLY A 22 8.44 7.15 5.89
N HIS A 23 9.73 6.83 5.90
CA HIS A 23 10.61 7.28 6.95
C HIS A 23 11.93 7.77 6.37
N LEU A 24 12.58 8.67 7.10
CA LEU A 24 13.92 9.16 6.83
C LEU A 24 14.84 8.72 7.96
N ASN A 25 15.96 8.10 7.61
CA ASN A 25 17.02 7.81 8.56
C ASN A 25 17.84 9.09 8.82
N LEU A 26 17.90 9.55 10.07
CA LEU A 26 18.66 10.74 10.45
C LEU A 26 20.09 10.37 10.85
N MET A 27 20.25 9.25 11.56
CA MET A 27 21.55 8.71 11.97
C MET A 27 21.50 7.19 12.16
N GLY A 28 22.63 6.54 11.87
CA GLY A 28 22.77 5.09 12.01
C GLY A 28 22.45 4.36 10.71
N GLU A 29 23.17 4.70 9.64
CA GLU A 29 23.05 4.00 8.36
C GLU A 29 23.83 2.67 8.41
N HIS A 30 23.26 1.59 7.87
CA HIS A 30 23.86 0.25 7.83
C HIS A 30 24.22 -0.40 9.19
N ILE A 31 23.64 0.07 10.30
CA ILE A 31 23.87 -0.51 11.64
C ILE A 31 22.63 -1.22 12.22
N ALA A 32 21.45 -0.98 11.65
CA ALA A 32 20.21 -1.57 12.16
C ALA A 32 20.17 -3.09 11.96
N GLU A 33 20.70 -3.57 10.83
CA GLU A 33 20.84 -5.00 10.52
C GLU A 33 21.81 -5.72 11.47
N HIS A 34 22.62 -4.97 12.22
CA HIS A 34 23.54 -5.46 13.22
C HIS A 34 23.01 -5.31 14.66
N GLY A 35 21.76 -4.87 14.84
CA GLY A 35 21.10 -4.77 16.14
C GLY A 35 21.41 -3.50 16.94
N PHE A 36 22.05 -2.50 16.33
CA PHE A 36 22.29 -1.20 16.97
C PHE A 36 21.09 -0.26 16.79
N GLY A 37 20.94 0.66 17.74
CA GLY A 37 19.89 1.68 17.67
C GLY A 37 20.15 2.69 16.55
N THR A 38 19.07 3.11 15.88
CA THR A 38 19.07 4.17 14.87
C THR A 38 18.14 5.30 15.28
N ILE A 39 18.31 6.47 14.66
CA ILE A 39 17.42 7.62 14.84
C ILE A 39 16.76 7.89 13.49
N ALA A 40 15.45 7.66 13.42
CA ALA A 40 14.65 7.89 12.22
C ALA A 40 13.39 8.69 12.55
N MET A 41 12.79 9.28 11.53
CA MET A 41 11.51 9.98 11.63
C MET A 41 10.57 9.58 10.50
N ALA A 42 9.28 9.52 10.79
CA ALA A 42 8.25 9.41 9.76
C ALA A 42 8.21 10.69 8.92
N THR A 43 7.98 10.55 7.62
CA THR A 43 7.74 11.67 6.71
C THR A 43 6.25 11.89 6.50
N ASP A 44 5.90 13.02 5.89
CA ASP A 44 4.53 13.34 5.46
C ASP A 44 4.12 12.60 4.16
N THR A 45 5.10 12.19 3.37
CA THR A 45 4.93 11.31 2.21
C THR A 45 4.81 9.85 2.63
N GLY A 46 3.97 9.07 1.96
CA GLY A 46 3.82 7.65 2.27
C GLY A 46 2.93 6.91 1.29
N THR A 47 2.60 5.66 1.62
CA THR A 47 1.72 4.81 0.81
C THR A 47 0.32 4.79 1.40
N GLU A 48 -0.66 5.04 0.56
CA GLU A 48 -2.07 4.95 0.91
C GLU A 48 -2.75 3.80 0.18
N ILE A 49 -3.51 2.99 0.90
CA ILE A 49 -4.29 1.87 0.38
C ILE A 49 -5.77 2.11 0.66
N LEU A 50 -6.57 2.10 -0.40
CA LEU A 50 -8.03 2.00 -0.33
C LEU A 50 -8.39 0.55 -0.65
N ALA A 51 -9.26 -0.06 0.15
CA ALA A 51 -9.64 -1.45 0.00
C ALA A 51 -11.12 -1.68 0.31
N ALA A 52 -11.67 -2.74 -0.26
CA ALA A 52 -13.00 -3.25 0.06
C ALA A 52 -13.05 -4.75 -0.25
N PRO A 53 -13.84 -5.55 0.52
CA PRO A 53 -14.12 -6.93 0.16
C PRO A 53 -14.77 -7.04 -1.22
N ASN A 54 -14.57 -8.16 -1.90
CA ASN A 54 -15.25 -8.50 -3.14
C ASN A 54 -15.83 -9.92 -3.05
N ASP A 55 -16.77 -10.25 -3.93
CA ASP A 55 -17.49 -11.54 -3.91
C ASP A 55 -16.73 -12.67 -4.65
N ARG A 56 -15.46 -12.46 -4.96
CA ARG A 56 -14.60 -13.39 -5.70
C ARG A 56 -13.49 -13.91 -4.80
N ALA A 57 -12.95 -15.08 -5.12
CA ALA A 57 -11.79 -15.65 -4.43
C ALA A 57 -10.46 -15.06 -4.96
N GLU A 58 -10.39 -13.74 -5.10
CA GLU A 58 -9.23 -13.04 -5.67
C GLU A 58 -8.95 -11.71 -4.95
N ILE A 59 -7.68 -11.30 -4.97
CA ILE A 59 -7.23 -9.96 -4.58
C ILE A 59 -6.84 -9.21 -5.85
N ARG A 60 -7.51 -8.08 -6.11
CA ARG A 60 -7.19 -7.18 -7.23
C ARG A 60 -6.40 -5.99 -6.69
N LEU A 61 -5.21 -5.79 -7.24
CA LEU A 61 -4.27 -4.73 -6.89
C LEU A 61 -4.14 -3.79 -8.08
N VAL A 62 -4.38 -2.49 -7.85
CA VAL A 62 -4.25 -1.43 -8.85
C VAL A 62 -3.52 -0.27 -8.20
N ASN A 63 -2.55 0.30 -8.91
CA ASN A 63 -1.86 1.51 -8.51
C ASN A 63 -2.49 2.72 -9.22
N THR A 64 -2.38 3.90 -8.63
CA THR A 64 -2.73 5.16 -9.31
C THR A 64 -1.71 5.60 -10.34
N ASP A 65 -0.49 5.09 -10.25
CA ASP A 65 0.55 5.30 -11.24
C ASP A 65 0.44 4.22 -12.33
N GLU A 66 0.31 4.66 -13.58
CA GLU A 66 0.08 3.81 -14.77
C GLU A 66 1.29 2.95 -15.14
N ASP A 67 2.49 3.31 -14.69
CA ASP A 67 3.70 2.51 -14.91
C ASP A 67 3.64 1.18 -14.12
N TYR A 68 2.79 1.11 -13.10
CA TYR A 68 2.54 -0.09 -12.30
C TYR A 68 1.29 -0.83 -12.79
N ARG A 69 1.51 -1.95 -13.48
CA ARG A 69 0.43 -2.78 -14.02
C ARG A 69 -0.47 -3.33 -12.91
N SER A 70 -1.76 -3.45 -13.23
CA SER A 70 -2.73 -4.11 -12.34
C SER A 70 -2.39 -5.60 -12.19
N HIS A 71 -2.54 -6.12 -10.98
CA HIS A 71 -2.30 -7.53 -10.66
C HIS A 71 -3.52 -8.17 -10.01
N ILE A 72 -3.84 -9.39 -10.42
CA ILE A 72 -4.86 -10.22 -9.79
C ILE A 72 -4.15 -11.40 -9.16
N VAL A 73 -4.29 -11.54 -7.84
CA VAL A 73 -3.81 -12.67 -7.07
C VAL A 73 -5.02 -13.55 -6.79
N GLY A 74 -5.16 -14.63 -7.55
CA GLY A 74 -6.13 -15.67 -7.24
C GLY A 74 -5.72 -16.48 -6.01
N ASN A 75 -6.67 -17.15 -5.38
CA ASN A 75 -6.35 -18.06 -4.28
C ASN A 75 -5.53 -19.27 -4.81
N PRO A 76 -4.29 -19.50 -4.35
CA PRO A 76 -3.44 -20.58 -4.86
C PRO A 76 -3.86 -21.99 -4.39
N ARG A 77 -5.09 -22.18 -3.90
CA ARG A 77 -5.59 -23.45 -3.31
C ARG A 77 -6.84 -23.99 -4.01
N GLN A 78 -6.93 -23.87 -5.33
CA GLN A 78 -7.81 -24.71 -6.17
C GLN A 78 -6.97 -25.49 -7.17
#